data_AF-A0A2G5ME80-F1
#
_entry.id   AF-A0A2G5ME80-F1
#
_cell.length_a   1.000
_cell.length_b   1.000
_cell.length_c   1.000
_cell.angle_alpha   90.00
_cell.angle_beta   90.00
_cell.angle_gamma   90.00
#
_symmetry.space_group_name_H-M   'P 1'
#
loop_
_entity.id
_entity.type
_entity.pdbx_description
1 polymer ?
#
loop_
_entity_poly.entity_id
_entity_poly.type
_entity_poly.pdbx_seq_one_letter_code
_entity_poly.pdbx_strand_id
1 'polypeptide(L)'
;LKGKQLEAKIQEVLEIVGLKERQKEIVKTYSGGMQRRINMAAAMLHEPELLIMDEPTVGIDPQSRSHILDTVRHLNQEKGLTVLYT
;
A
#
# COMPACT_ATOMS: atom_id res chain seq x y z
N LEU A 1 -0.83 12.81 -11.98
CA LEU A 1 -1.56 13.62 -10.96
C LEU A 1 -0.70 14.81 -10.54
N LYS A 2 -1.29 15.99 -10.26
CA LYS A 2 -0.57 17.18 -9.78
C LYS A 2 -1.41 17.97 -8.77
N GLY A 3 -0.76 18.75 -7.90
CA GLY A 3 -1.41 19.65 -6.95
C GLY A 3 -2.34 18.93 -5.97
N LYS A 4 -3.50 19.54 -5.67
CA LYS A 4 -4.48 19.02 -4.70
C LYS A 4 -4.93 17.58 -4.97
N GLN A 5 -5.04 17.18 -6.25
CA GLN A 5 -5.43 15.81 -6.61
C GLN A 5 -4.35 14.79 -6.22
N LEU A 6 -3.07 15.15 -6.40
CA LEU A 6 -1.97 14.28 -5.99
C LEU A 6 -1.93 14.16 -4.46
N GLU A 7 -2.09 15.27 -3.74
CA GLU A 7 -2.13 15.26 -2.27
C GLU A 7 -3.28 14.41 -1.74
N ALA A 8 -4.48 14.57 -2.30
CA ALA A 8 -5.64 13.75 -1.94
C ALA A 8 -5.35 12.26 -2.17
N LYS A 9 -4.73 11.91 -3.31
CA LYS A 9 -4.37 10.53 -3.61
C LYS A 9 -3.32 9.97 -2.67
N ILE A 10 -2.30 10.77 -2.32
CA ILE A 10 -1.29 10.39 -1.35
C ILE A 10 -1.94 10.07 0.00
N GLN A 11 -2.86 10.93 0.48
CA GLN A 11 -3.56 10.68 1.75
C GLN A 11 -4.43 9.42 1.70
N GLU A 12 -5.17 9.21 0.61
CA GLU A 12 -6.00 8.02 0.40
C GLU A 12 -5.15 6.74 0.47
N VAL A 13 -4.04 6.70 -0.27
CA VAL A 13 -3.20 5.51 -0.33
C VAL A 13 -2.46 5.27 1.00
N LEU A 14 -2.03 6.33 1.68
CA LEU A 14 -1.41 6.21 3.01
C LEU A 14 -2.38 5.70 4.09
N GLU A 15 -3.67 6.05 3.99
CA GLU A 15 -4.73 5.49 4.83
C GLU A 15 -4.87 3.98 4.56
N ILE A 16 -4.96 3.61 3.28
CA ILE A 16 -5.14 2.22 2.82
C ILE A 16 -4.01 1.30 3.32
N VAL A 17 -2.77 1.79 3.37
CA VAL A 17 -1.61 1.02 3.85
C VAL A 17 -1.30 1.21 5.33
N GLY A 18 -2.13 1.96 6.07
CA GLY A 18 -1.99 2.19 7.50
C GLY A 18 -0.73 2.98 7.89
N LEU A 19 -0.27 3.91 7.05
CA LEU A 19 0.94 4.73 7.27
C LEU A 19 0.67 6.25 7.35
N LYS A 20 -0.59 6.68 7.30
CA LYS A 20 -0.97 8.10 7.31
C LYS A 20 -0.42 8.91 8.49
N GLU A 21 -0.47 8.35 9.70
CA GLU A 21 0.06 9.00 10.92
C GLU A 21 1.59 9.17 10.88
N ARG A 22 2.27 8.36 10.06
CA ARG A 22 3.74 8.30 9.97
C ARG A 22 4.27 8.92 8.67
N GLN A 23 3.42 9.63 7.92
CA GLN A 23 3.75 10.18 6.60
C GLN A 23 4.88 11.20 6.59
N LYS A 24 5.16 11.85 7.73
CA LYS A 24 6.22 12.85 7.88
C LYS A 24 7.54 12.26 8.37
N GLU A 25 7.57 10.98 8.71
CA GLU A 25 8.78 10.30 9.14
C GLU A 25 9.66 9.91 7.95
N ILE A 26 10.96 9.76 8.20
CA ILE A 26 11.92 9.36 7.17
C ILE A 26 11.78 7.85 6.94
N VAL A 27 11.63 7.41 5.69
CA VAL A 27 11.47 5.97 5.35
C VAL A 27 12.57 5.08 5.93
N LYS A 28 13.80 5.58 6.12
CA LYS A 28 14.89 4.82 6.76
C LYS A 28 14.59 4.37 8.19
N THR A 29 13.65 5.01 8.90
CA THR A 29 13.24 4.66 10.27
C THR A 29 12.08 3.67 10.29
N TYR A 30 11.57 3.27 9.13
CA TYR A 30 10.49 2.30 9.00
C TYR A 30 10.99 0.88 9.25
N SER A 31 10.16 0.06 9.89
CA SER A 31 10.40 -1.39 9.96
C SER A 31 10.32 -2.01 8.57
N GLY A 32 10.84 -3.23 8.39
CA GLY A 32 10.78 -3.92 7.10
C GLY A 32 9.35 -4.07 6.56
N GLY A 33 8.37 -4.32 7.44
CA GLY A 33 6.95 -4.38 7.07
C GLY A 33 6.40 -3.03 6.59
N MET A 34 6.80 -1.93 7.25
CA MET A 34 6.41 -0.58 6.83
C MET A 34 7.05 -0.16 5.50
N GLN A 35 8.31 -0.52 5.27
CA GLN A 35 8.99 -0.26 3.99
C GLN A 35 8.29 -0.98 2.83
N ARG A 36 7.75 -2.18 3.08
CA ARG A 36 6.95 -2.90 2.07
C ARG A 36 5.60 -2.23 1.84
N ARG A 37 4.92 -1.80 2.91
CA ARG A 37 3.64 -1.07 2.80
C ARG A 37 3.77 0.25 2.06
N ILE A 38 4.86 1.01 2.27
CA ILE A 38 5.08 2.26 1.52
C ILE A 38 5.42 2.00 0.04
N ASN A 39 6.12 0.92 -0.27
CA ASN A 39 6.35 0.51 -1.67
C ASN A 39 5.03 0.15 -2.36
N MET A 40 4.14 -0.58 -1.68
CA MET A 40 2.79 -0.87 -2.17
C MET A 40 2.00 0.42 -2.40
N ALA A 41 2.07 1.38 -1.47
CA ALA A 41 1.47 2.69 -1.65
C ALA A 41 1.99 3.42 -2.89
N ALA A 42 3.30 3.43 -3.10
CA ALA A 42 3.90 4.03 -4.28
C ALA A 42 3.39 3.38 -5.58
N ALA A 43 3.24 2.04 -5.60
CA ALA A 43 2.69 1.31 -6.74
C ALA A 43 1.21 1.65 -6.99
N MET A 44 0.42 2.01 -5.98
CA MET A 44 -0.99 2.33 -6.12
C MET A 44 -1.29 3.78 -6.54
N LEU A 45 -0.32 4.69 -6.44
CA LEU A 45 -0.54 6.13 -6.71
C LEU A 45 -1.07 6.43 -8.11
N HIS A 46 -0.73 5.61 -9.09
CA HIS A 46 -1.15 5.77 -10.48
C HIS A 46 -2.37 4.92 -10.85
N GLU A 47 -3.07 4.37 -9.86
CA GLU A 47 -4.32 3.60 -10.03
C GLU A 47 -4.17 2.44 -11.04
N PRO A 48 -3.25 1.49 -10.78
CA PRO A 48 -3.05 0.36 -11.68
C PRO A 48 -4.30 -0.51 -11.75
N GLU A 49 -4.52 -1.16 -12.90
CA GLU A 49 -5.53 -2.21 -13.06
C GLU A 49 -5.02 -3.59 -12.56
N LEU A 50 -3.69 -3.76 -12.49
CA LEU A 50 -3.02 -4.97 -12.04
C LEU A 50 -1.91 -4.64 -11.03
N LEU A 51 -2.01 -5.20 -9.83
CA LEU A 51 -0.96 -5.18 -8.82
C LEU A 51 -0.29 -6.55 -8.75
N ILE A 52 1.00 -6.61 -9.07
CA ILE A 52 1.82 -7.80 -8.92
C ILE A 52 2.59 -7.68 -7.61
N MET A 53 2.47 -8.71 -6.77
CA MET A 53 3.15 -8.80 -5.49
C MET A 53 3.95 -10.09 -5.45
N ASP A 54 5.26 -9.98 -5.56
CA ASP A 54 6.19 -11.12 -5.50
C ASP A 54 6.72 -11.30 -4.08
N GLU A 55 6.43 -12.47 -3.49
CA GLU A 55 6.76 -12.82 -2.11
C GLU A 55 6.45 -11.72 -1.06
N PRO A 56 5.27 -11.07 -1.10
CA PRO A 56 5.04 -9.83 -0.37
C PRO A 56 4.99 -10.00 1.15
N THR A 57 5.04 -11.24 1.67
CA THR A 57 4.86 -11.52 3.09
C THR A 57 6.07 -12.16 3.78
N VAL A 58 7.17 -12.37 3.06
CA VAL A 58 8.41 -12.94 3.62
C VAL A 58 8.99 -11.98 4.65
N GLY A 59 9.09 -12.37 5.92
CA GLY A 59 9.64 -11.51 6.97
C GLY A 59 8.72 -10.35 7.40
N ILE A 60 7.41 -10.52 7.24
CA ILE A 60 6.39 -9.67 7.89
C ILE A 60 5.66 -10.49 8.95
N ASP A 61 5.29 -9.86 10.07
CA ASP A 61 4.46 -10.50 11.09
C ASP A 61 3.05 -10.85 10.56
N PRO A 62 2.37 -11.83 11.19
CA PRO A 62 1.05 -12.31 10.74
C PRO A 62 -0.04 -11.23 10.70
N GLN A 63 -0.02 -10.26 11.62
CA GLN A 63 -1.04 -9.22 11.72
C GLN A 63 -0.91 -8.23 10.55
N SER A 64 0.31 -7.75 10.29
CA SER A 64 0.60 -6.90 9.14
C SER A 64 0.28 -7.59 7.81
N ARG A 65 0.49 -8.91 7.72
CA ARG A 65 0.14 -9.72 6.54
C ARG A 65 -1.37 -9.70 6.27
N SER A 66 -2.20 -9.97 7.29
CA SER A 66 -3.66 -9.95 7.12
C SER A 66 -4.12 -8.58 6.66
N HIS A 67 -3.60 -7.52 7.30
CA HIS A 67 -3.96 -6.16 6.95
C HIS A 67 -3.66 -5.81 5.48
N ILE A 68 -2.49 -6.21 4.96
CA ILE A 68 -2.15 -6.02 3.55
C ILE A 68 -3.14 -6.76 2.64
N LEU A 69 -3.44 -8.03 2.94
CA LEU A 69 -4.36 -8.84 2.12
C LEU A 69 -5.79 -8.30 2.15
N ASP A 70 -6.27 -7.85 3.32
CA ASP A 70 -7.62 -7.31 3.48
C ASP A 70 -7.76 -5.98 2.75
N THR A 71 -6.74 -5.11 2.83
CA THR A 71 -6.63 -3.89 2.03
C THR A 71 -6.71 -4.20 0.53
N VAL A 72 -5.93 -5.17 0.06
CA VAL A 72 -5.86 -5.53 -1.35
C VAL A 72 -7.18 -6.13 -1.85
N ARG A 73 -7.85 -6.95 -1.02
CA ARG A 73 -9.20 -7.46 -1.31
C ARG A 73 -10.23 -6.33 -1.42
N HIS A 74 -10.18 -5.36 -0.50
CA HIS A 74 -11.08 -4.22 -0.54
C HIS A 74 -10.92 -3.41 -1.85
N LEU A 75 -9.67 -3.20 -2.28
CA LEU A 75 -9.38 -2.52 -3.56
C LEU A 75 -9.83 -3.33 -4.77
N ASN A 76 -9.70 -4.65 -4.74
CA ASN A 76 -10.24 -5.52 -5.80
C ASN A 76 -11.76 -5.37 -5.93
N GLN A 77 -12.47 -5.34 -4.80
CA GLN A 77 -13.94 -5.23 -4.78
C GLN A 77 -14.45 -3.85 -5.19
N GLU A 78 -13.85 -2.78 -4.67
CA GLU A 78 -14.31 -1.40 -4.89
C GLU A 78 -13.81 -0.82 -6.22
N LYS A 79 -12.61 -1.19 -6.65
CA LYS A 79 -11.91 -0.54 -7.78
C LYS A 79 -11.59 -1.47 -8.95
N GLY A 80 -11.95 -2.75 -8.86
CA GLY A 80 -11.64 -3.73 -9.90
C GLY A 80 -10.14 -4.04 -10.04
N LEU A 81 -9.33 -3.72 -9.02
CA LEU A 81 -7.89 -3.97 -9.03
C LEU A 81 -7.63 -5.48 -9.09
N THR A 82 -7.02 -5.97 -10.16
CA THR A 82 -6.57 -7.37 -10.24
C THR A 82 -5.27 -7.53 -9.45
N VAL A 83 -5.15 -8.63 -8.73
CA VAL A 83 -4.01 -8.88 -7.83
C VAL A 83 -3.39 -10.22 -8.19
N LEU A 84 -2.12 -10.19 -8.57
CA LEU A 84 -1.30 -11.38 -8.71
C LEU A 84 -0.39 -11.48 -7.48
N TYR A 85 -0.55 -12.56 -6.74
CA TYR A 85 0.19 -12.85 -5.52
C TYR A 85 0.98 -14.14 -5.70
N THR A 86 2.31 -14.11 -5.56
CA THR A 86 3.20 -15.27 -5.62
C THR A 86 3.90 -15.56 -4.30
#